data_AF-A0A920QAW5-F1
#
_entry.id   AF-A0A920QAW5-F1
#
_cell.length_a   1.000
_cell.length_b   1.000
_cell.length_c   1.000
_cell.angle_alpha   90.00
_cell.angle_beta   90.00
_cell.angle_gamma   90.00
#
_symmetry.space_group_name_H-M   'P 1'
#
loop_
_entity.id
_entity.type
_entity.pdbx_description
1 polymer ?
#
loop_
_entity_poly.entity_id
_entity_poly.type
_entity_poly.pdbx_seq_one_letter_code
_entity_poly.pdbx_strand_id
1 'polypeptide(L)'
;MLNALYSLNGQRFYGKDALLKSIESAYGAPVLDSDKNEVLHLFLDDQAELATSRFADVIALEIKKLLAKGSLERERPVWKNEAGENFLREQDICVLFRKASEGEKIGKALRACGISIAFYKQKGLFEGREARDIYDLLEAIIHPNDHSRTAKVRLQDFLE
;
A
#
# COMPACT_ATOMS: atom_id res chain seq x y z
N MET A 1 3.74 -0.77 29.12
CA MET A 1 2.45 -1.14 28.48
C MET A 1 2.64 -1.51 27.01
N LEU A 2 3.25 -0.67 26.16
CA LEU A 2 3.49 -0.99 24.75
C LEU A 2 4.25 -2.31 24.52
N ASN A 3 5.30 -2.61 25.30
CA ASN A 3 6.04 -3.88 25.15
C ASN A 3 5.16 -5.13 25.40
N ALA A 4 4.19 -5.05 26.30
CA ALA A 4 3.24 -6.13 26.55
C ALA A 4 2.27 -6.31 25.37
N LEU A 5 1.88 -5.21 24.70
CA LEU A 5 1.07 -5.26 23.48
C LEU A 5 1.84 -5.90 22.31
N TYR A 6 3.13 -5.59 22.15
CA TYR A 6 3.97 -6.23 21.14
C TYR A 6 4.13 -7.74 21.37
N SER A 7 4.20 -8.20 22.62
CA SER A 7 4.26 -9.64 22.94
C SER A 7 2.97 -10.40 22.63
N LEU A 8 1.83 -9.71 22.58
CA LEU A 8 0.53 -10.28 22.24
C LEU A 8 0.22 -10.21 20.73
N ASN A 9 1.11 -9.57 19.96
CA ASN A 9 0.94 -9.38 18.53
C ASN A 9 1.07 -10.74 17.80
N GLY A 10 0.00 -11.17 17.12
CA GLY A 10 -0.09 -12.48 16.45
C GLY A 10 -0.95 -13.55 17.16
N GLN A 11 -1.43 -13.30 18.37
CA GLN A 11 -2.41 -14.16 19.03
C GLN A 11 -3.85 -13.78 18.62
N ARG A 12 -4.73 -14.79 18.53
CA ARG A 12 -6.15 -14.58 18.19
C ARG A 12 -6.95 -14.38 19.47
N PHE A 13 -7.55 -13.20 19.60
CA PHE A 13 -8.44 -12.89 20.72
C PHE A 13 -9.88 -12.80 20.23
N TYR A 14 -10.76 -13.55 20.87
CA TYR A 14 -12.19 -13.52 20.58
C TYR A 14 -12.90 -12.69 21.65
N GLY A 15 -13.20 -11.43 21.30
CA GLY A 15 -13.92 -10.51 22.17
C GLY A 15 -13.03 -9.63 23.05
N LYS A 16 -13.62 -8.53 23.52
CA LYS A 16 -12.95 -7.47 24.31
C LYS A 16 -12.39 -8.01 25.62
N ASP A 17 -13.14 -8.85 26.31
CA ASP A 17 -12.77 -9.34 27.64
C ASP A 17 -11.60 -10.32 27.62
N ALA A 18 -11.49 -11.13 26.56
CA ALA A 18 -10.37 -12.05 26.36
C ALA A 18 -9.07 -11.29 26.14
N LEU A 19 -9.11 -10.23 25.32
CA LEU A 19 -7.98 -9.37 25.04
C LEU A 19 -7.52 -8.60 26.30
N LEU A 20 -8.47 -8.02 27.05
CA LEU A 20 -8.13 -7.29 28.27
C LEU A 20 -7.48 -8.20 29.33
N LYS A 21 -7.98 -9.43 29.53
CA LYS A 21 -7.36 -10.40 30.45
C LYS A 21 -5.93 -10.78 30.04
N SER A 22 -5.68 -10.93 28.74
CA SER A 22 -4.33 -11.24 28.24
C SER A 22 -3.37 -10.07 28.39
N ILE A 23 -3.85 -8.84 28.23
CA ILE A 23 -3.06 -7.61 28.47
C ILE A 23 -2.76 -7.44 29.96
N GLU A 24 -3.74 -7.66 30.84
CA GLU A 24 -3.56 -7.60 32.30
C GLU A 24 -2.56 -8.68 32.77
N SER A 25 -2.61 -9.88 32.18
CA SER A 25 -1.66 -10.95 32.44
C SER A 25 -0.23 -10.62 31.97
N ALA A 26 -0.09 -10.00 30.79
CA ALA A 26 1.21 -9.63 30.22
C ALA A 26 1.81 -8.35 30.85
N TYR A 27 0.97 -7.44 31.33
CA TYR A 27 1.38 -6.16 31.93
C TYR A 27 1.56 -6.25 33.46
N GLY A 28 0.91 -7.22 34.12
CA GLY A 28 1.02 -7.46 35.56
C GLY A 28 0.24 -6.48 36.44
N ALA A 29 -0.60 -5.62 35.86
CA ALA A 29 -1.45 -4.66 36.57
C ALA A 29 -2.80 -4.49 35.86
N PRO A 30 -3.89 -4.21 36.60
CA PRO A 30 -5.20 -3.97 36.01
C PRO A 30 -5.19 -2.68 35.18
N VAL A 31 -5.79 -2.72 33.99
CA VAL A 31 -5.92 -1.55 33.12
C VAL A 31 -7.04 -0.65 33.66
N LEU A 32 -6.74 0.64 33.86
CA LEU A 32 -7.74 1.65 34.26
C LEU A 32 -8.86 1.73 33.20
N ASP A 33 -10.11 1.92 33.62
CA ASP A 33 -11.26 1.99 32.69
C ASP A 33 -11.12 3.10 31.63
N SER A 34 -10.45 4.20 31.98
CA SER A 34 -10.05 5.28 31.06
C SER A 34 -9.20 4.78 29.88
N ASP A 35 -8.27 3.86 30.17
CA ASP A 35 -7.20 3.50 29.24
C ASP A 35 -7.56 2.25 28.41
N LYS A 36 -8.62 1.52 28.80
CA LYS A 36 -9.07 0.31 28.09
C LYS A 36 -9.42 0.59 26.64
N ASN A 37 -10.14 1.68 26.36
CA ASN A 37 -10.54 2.03 24.99
C ASN A 37 -9.35 2.47 24.13
N GLU A 38 -8.42 3.24 24.68
CA GLU A 38 -7.20 3.67 23.97
C GLU A 38 -6.32 2.47 23.60
N VAL A 39 -6.16 1.53 24.53
CA VAL A 39 -5.41 0.30 24.28
C VAL A 39 -6.08 -0.57 23.21
N LEU A 40 -7.41 -0.65 23.22
CA LEU A 40 -8.19 -1.33 22.18
C LEU A 40 -8.00 -0.67 20.82
N HIS A 41 -8.07 0.66 20.74
CA HIS A 41 -7.85 1.40 19.50
C HIS A 41 -6.45 1.18 18.96
N LEU A 42 -5.42 1.33 19.80
CA LEU A 42 -4.03 1.12 19.40
C LEU A 42 -3.77 -0.30 18.91
N PHE A 43 -4.31 -1.31 19.60
CA PHE A 43 -4.15 -2.71 19.18
C PHE A 43 -4.91 -2.99 17.88
N LEU A 44 -6.15 -2.51 17.74
CA LEU A 44 -6.96 -2.72 16.54
C LEU A 44 -6.39 -2.01 15.32
N ASP A 45 -5.84 -0.81 15.50
CA ASP A 45 -5.21 -0.06 14.40
C ASP A 45 -3.94 -0.76 13.91
N ASP A 46 -3.07 -1.24 14.82
CA ASP A 46 -1.88 -2.02 14.45
C ASP A 46 -2.28 -3.35 13.77
N GLN A 47 -3.29 -4.05 14.31
CA GLN A 47 -3.81 -5.26 13.67
C GLN A 47 -4.44 -4.99 12.31
N ALA A 48 -5.17 -3.89 12.15
CA ALA A 48 -5.76 -3.50 10.87
C ALA A 48 -4.65 -3.18 9.85
N GLU A 49 -3.60 -2.48 10.28
CA GLU A 49 -2.48 -2.12 9.43
C GLU A 49 -1.70 -3.36 8.95
N LEU A 50 -1.42 -4.28 9.88
CA LEU A 50 -0.78 -5.57 9.60
C LEU A 50 -1.68 -6.46 8.74
N ALA A 51 -2.99 -6.46 8.96
CA ALA A 51 -3.94 -7.20 8.15
C ALA A 51 -3.96 -6.69 6.71
N THR A 52 -3.99 -5.36 6.49
CA THR A 52 -3.92 -4.78 5.14
C THR A 52 -2.64 -5.20 4.41
N SER A 53 -1.49 -5.20 5.09
CA SER A 53 -0.23 -5.65 4.47
C SER A 53 -0.27 -7.13 4.11
N ARG A 54 -0.78 -7.99 5.00
CA ARG A 54 -0.92 -9.43 4.71
C ARG A 54 -1.88 -9.69 3.56
N PHE A 55 -3.00 -8.96 3.51
CA PHE A 55 -3.92 -9.06 2.39
C PHE A 55 -3.28 -8.60 1.08
N ALA A 56 -2.50 -7.52 1.10
CA ALA A 56 -1.76 -7.05 -0.07
C ALA A 56 -0.82 -8.13 -0.63
N ASP A 57 -0.06 -8.80 0.23
CA ASP A 57 0.86 -9.88 -0.18
C ASP A 57 0.10 -11.07 -0.76
N VAL A 58 -1.00 -11.48 -0.11
CA VAL A 58 -1.84 -12.60 -0.58
C VAL A 58 -2.49 -12.27 -1.93
N ILE A 59 -3.01 -11.06 -2.10
CA ILE A 59 -3.60 -10.58 -3.36
C ILE A 59 -2.53 -10.61 -4.47
N ALA A 60 -1.33 -10.10 -4.20
CA ALA A 60 -0.25 -10.10 -5.17
C ALA A 60 0.17 -11.51 -5.59
N LEU A 61 0.28 -12.43 -4.64
CA LEU A 61 0.56 -13.84 -4.92
C LEU A 61 -0.55 -14.51 -5.73
N GLU A 62 -1.81 -14.22 -5.42
CA GLU A 62 -2.94 -14.81 -6.13
C GLU A 62 -3.03 -14.29 -7.57
N ILE A 63 -2.84 -12.99 -7.78
CA ILE A 63 -2.76 -12.41 -9.13
C ILE A 63 -1.59 -13.02 -9.90
N LYS A 64 -0.43 -13.20 -9.27
CA LYS A 64 0.72 -13.86 -9.89
C LYS A 64 0.41 -15.30 -10.30
N LYS A 65 -0.32 -16.06 -9.47
CA LYS A 65 -0.77 -17.43 -9.82
C LYS A 65 -1.76 -17.42 -10.98
N LEU A 66 -2.70 -16.47 -11.02
CA LEU A 66 -3.67 -16.33 -12.11
C LEU A 66 -2.99 -15.97 -13.45
N LEU A 67 -1.90 -15.20 -13.39
CA LEU A 67 -1.13 -14.78 -14.57
C LEU A 67 -0.06 -15.79 -15.00
N ALA A 68 0.33 -16.72 -14.13
CA ALA A 68 1.31 -17.76 -14.44
C ALA A 68 0.82 -18.63 -15.61
N LYS A 69 1.54 -18.55 -16.74
CA LYS A 69 1.23 -19.32 -17.95
C LYS A 69 1.31 -20.82 -17.66
N GLY A 70 0.18 -21.52 -17.81
CA GLY A 70 0.15 -22.97 -18.05
C GLY A 70 0.90 -23.82 -17.04
N SER A 71 0.47 -23.82 -15.78
CA SER A 71 0.74 -25.00 -14.94
C SER A 71 -0.14 -26.13 -15.46
N LEU A 72 0.43 -27.32 -15.64
CA LEU A 72 -0.22 -28.56 -16.11
C LEU A 72 -1.53 -28.93 -15.38
N GLU A 73 -1.81 -28.33 -14.22
CA GLU A 73 -2.99 -28.60 -13.40
C GLU A 73 -4.05 -27.48 -13.42
N ARG A 74 -3.79 -26.30 -14.00
CA ARG A 74 -4.70 -25.15 -13.95
C ARG A 74 -4.76 -24.43 -15.30
N GLU A 75 -5.84 -24.67 -16.03
CA GLU A 75 -6.19 -23.88 -17.21
C GLU A 75 -6.32 -22.40 -16.81
N ARG A 76 -5.71 -21.52 -17.59
CA ARG A 76 -5.80 -20.07 -17.36
C ARG A 76 -7.26 -19.65 -17.51
N PRO A 77 -7.81 -18.82 -16.61
CA PRO A 77 -9.17 -18.33 -16.77
C PRO A 77 -9.33 -17.69 -18.14
N VAL A 78 -10.31 -18.19 -18.90
CA VAL A 78 -10.63 -17.69 -20.22
C VAL A 78 -11.80 -16.71 -20.07
N TRP A 79 -11.58 -15.49 -20.52
CA TRP A 79 -12.61 -14.49 -20.61
C TRP A 79 -13.37 -14.68 -21.92
N LYS A 80 -14.68 -14.99 -21.82
CA LYS A 80 -15.58 -15.09 -22.97
C LYS A 80 -16.20 -13.73 -23.25
N ASN A 81 -15.74 -13.08 -24.32
CA ASN A 81 -16.38 -11.88 -24.88
C ASN A 81 -17.08 -12.20 -26.19
N GLU A 82 -17.91 -11.28 -26.68
CA GLU A 82 -18.58 -11.38 -28.00
C GLU A 82 -17.58 -11.57 -29.16
N ALA A 83 -16.32 -11.16 -28.98
CA ALA A 83 -15.23 -11.31 -29.95
C ALA A 83 -14.42 -12.62 -29.82
N GLY A 84 -14.75 -13.51 -28.88
CA GLY A 84 -14.09 -14.80 -28.68
C GLY A 84 -13.51 -15.04 -27.28
N GLU A 85 -12.80 -16.17 -27.15
CA GLU A 85 -12.13 -16.62 -25.93
C GLU A 85 -10.74 -15.99 -25.81
N ASN A 86 -10.53 -15.14 -24.80
CA ASN A 86 -9.23 -14.50 -24.52
C ASN A 86 -8.69 -14.93 -23.15
N PHE A 87 -7.40 -15.23 -23.10
CA PHE A 87 -6.72 -15.48 -21.83
C PHE A 87 -6.64 -14.21 -20.98
N LEU A 88 -6.94 -14.33 -19.68
CA LEU A 88 -6.86 -13.24 -18.71
C LEU A 88 -5.50 -12.54 -18.75
N ARG A 89 -5.45 -11.25 -19.08
CA ARG A 89 -4.24 -10.41 -19.07
C ARG A 89 -4.20 -9.51 -17.83
N GLU A 90 -3.06 -8.89 -17.59
CA GLU A 90 -2.87 -7.93 -16.48
C GLU A 90 -3.90 -6.78 -16.54
N GLN A 91 -4.19 -6.28 -17.74
CA GLN A 91 -5.16 -5.20 -17.98
C GLN A 91 -6.61 -5.55 -17.60
N ASP A 92 -6.94 -6.83 -17.47
CA ASP A 92 -8.29 -7.30 -17.15
C ASP A 92 -8.51 -7.37 -15.63
N ILE A 93 -7.47 -7.14 -14.82
CA ILE A 93 -7.50 -7.23 -13.37
C ILE A 93 -7.63 -5.82 -12.77
N CYS A 94 -8.71 -5.59 -12.01
CA CYS A 94 -8.90 -4.35 -11.25
C CYS A 94 -9.01 -4.68 -9.76
N VAL A 95 -8.19 -4.02 -8.94
CA VAL A 95 -8.23 -4.15 -7.47
C VAL A 95 -8.89 -2.91 -6.88
N LEU A 96 -10.03 -3.10 -6.23
CA LEU A 96 -10.78 -2.05 -5.56
C LEU A 96 -10.34 -1.93 -4.11
N PHE A 97 -10.09 -0.71 -3.65
CA PHE A 97 -9.74 -0.39 -2.27
C PHE A 97 -10.53 0.84 -1.80
N ARG A 98 -10.71 0.96 -0.48
CA ARG A 98 -11.51 2.05 0.11
C ARG A 98 -10.67 3.29 0.38
N LYS A 99 -9.42 3.11 0.86
CA LYS A 99 -8.51 4.21 1.20
C LYS A 99 -7.27 4.21 0.30
N ALA A 100 -6.77 5.39 -0.05
CA ALA A 100 -5.55 5.53 -0.86
C ALA A 100 -4.31 4.87 -0.22
N SER A 101 -4.20 4.93 1.11
CA SER A 101 -3.10 4.30 1.86
C SER A 101 -3.09 2.77 1.73
N GLU A 102 -4.25 2.14 1.58
CA GLU A 102 -4.35 0.69 1.30
C GLU A 102 -3.87 0.40 -0.12
N GLY A 103 -4.29 1.23 -1.08
CA GLY A 103 -3.85 1.15 -2.48
C GLY A 103 -2.33 1.23 -2.63
N GLU A 104 -1.66 2.12 -1.91
CA GLU A 104 -0.20 2.22 -1.92
C GLU A 104 0.49 0.95 -1.43
N LYS A 105 -0.03 0.35 -0.34
CA LYS A 105 0.50 -0.90 0.21
C LYS A 105 0.32 -2.07 -0.76
N ILE A 106 -0.87 -2.19 -1.35
CA ILE A 106 -1.17 -3.19 -2.39
C ILE A 106 -0.26 -2.98 -3.60
N GLY A 107 -0.08 -1.73 -4.03
CA GLY A 107 0.79 -1.40 -5.16
C GLY A 107 2.24 -1.77 -4.89
N LYS A 108 2.74 -1.53 -3.68
CA LYS A 108 4.10 -1.94 -3.27
C LYS A 108 4.27 -3.45 -3.31
N ALA A 109 3.30 -4.22 -2.79
CA ALA A 109 3.32 -5.68 -2.84
C ALA A 109 3.27 -6.24 -4.27
N LEU A 110 2.44 -5.66 -5.14
CA LEU A 110 2.35 -6.04 -6.55
C LEU A 110 3.64 -5.76 -7.33
N ARG A 111 4.25 -4.59 -7.10
CA ARG A 111 5.56 -4.25 -7.68
C ARG A 111 6.65 -5.19 -7.20
N ALA A 112 6.66 -5.56 -5.92
CA ALA A 112 7.61 -6.55 -5.39
C ALA A 112 7.44 -7.94 -6.06
N CYS A 113 6.22 -8.27 -6.49
CA CYS A 113 5.95 -9.49 -7.25
C CYS A 113 6.28 -9.39 -8.76
N GLY A 114 6.69 -8.21 -9.24
CA GLY A 114 7.01 -7.95 -10.64
C GLY A 114 5.80 -7.67 -11.53
N ILE A 115 4.63 -7.34 -10.96
CA ILE A 115 3.41 -7.05 -11.71
C ILE A 115 3.34 -5.54 -11.99
N SER A 116 3.09 -5.18 -13.25
CA SER A 116 2.88 -3.78 -13.65
C SER A 116 1.54 -3.27 -13.12
N ILE A 117 1.53 -2.09 -12.52
CA ILE A 117 0.34 -1.48 -11.93
C ILE A 117 0.15 -0.04 -12.41
N ALA A 118 -1.10 0.37 -12.52
CA ALA A 118 -1.50 1.75 -12.72
C ALA A 118 -2.57 2.14 -11.71
N PHE A 119 -2.43 3.30 -11.07
CA PHE A 119 -3.46 3.84 -10.17
C PHE A 119 -4.45 4.69 -10.96
N TYR A 120 -5.74 4.33 -10.88
CA TYR A 120 -6.80 5.15 -11.45
C TYR A 120 -6.98 6.42 -10.61
N LYS A 121 -6.53 7.57 -11.15
CA LYS A 121 -6.49 8.90 -10.49
C LYS A 121 -5.48 9.00 -9.35
N GLN A 122 -4.19 8.86 -9.70
CA GLN A 122 -3.11 9.17 -8.78
C GLN A 122 -3.19 10.66 -8.34
N LYS A 123 -3.21 10.90 -7.02
CA LYS A 123 -3.10 12.24 -6.44
C LYS A 123 -1.63 12.68 -6.44
N GLY A 124 -1.38 13.99 -6.42
CA GLY A 124 -0.01 14.53 -6.32
C GLY A 124 0.72 14.64 -7.67
N LEU A 125 0.01 14.82 -8.78
CA LEU A 125 0.65 15.07 -10.09
C LEU A 125 1.64 16.24 -10.03
N PHE A 126 1.32 17.28 -9.27
CA PHE A 126 2.19 18.44 -9.05
C PHE A 126 3.17 18.30 -7.87
N GLU A 127 3.06 17.22 -7.10
CA GLU A 127 3.94 16.92 -5.95
C GLU A 127 5.12 16.03 -6.36
N GLY A 128 5.06 15.44 -7.55
CA GLY A 128 6.14 14.64 -8.11
C GLY A 128 7.41 15.47 -8.33
N ARG A 129 8.57 14.79 -8.23
CA ARG A 129 9.88 15.40 -8.49
C ARG A 129 9.91 16.02 -9.89
N GLU A 130 9.45 15.28 -10.89
CA GLU A 130 9.33 15.76 -12.28
C GLU A 130 8.49 17.03 -12.41
N ALA A 131 7.39 17.15 -11.68
CA ALA A 131 6.55 18.35 -11.73
C ALA A 131 7.25 19.57 -11.10
N ARG A 132 8.05 19.35 -10.06
CA ARG A 132 8.89 20.40 -9.46
C ARG A 132 10.04 20.79 -10.38
N ASP A 133 10.62 19.84 -11.09
CA ASP A 133 11.67 20.08 -12.08
C ASP A 133 11.12 20.89 -13.27
N ILE A 134 9.93 20.54 -13.79
CA ILE A 134 9.23 21.31 -14.82
C ILE A 134 8.89 22.73 -14.32
N TYR A 135 8.43 22.86 -13.07
CA TYR A 135 8.13 24.15 -12.48
C TYR A 135 9.39 25.03 -12.38
N ASP A 136 10.50 24.49 -11.88
CA ASP A 136 11.78 25.20 -11.76
C ASP A 136 12.29 25.64 -13.14
N LEU A 137 12.10 24.81 -14.18
CA LEU A 137 12.43 25.16 -15.57
C LEU A 137 11.58 26.33 -16.08
N LEU A 138 10.26 26.27 -15.90
CA LEU A 138 9.35 27.34 -16.31
C LEU A 138 9.67 28.64 -15.57
N GLU A 139 10.02 28.57 -14.29
CA GLU A 139 10.40 29.72 -13.48
C GLU A 139 11.72 30.36 -13.96
N ALA A 140 12.71 29.55 -14.34
CA ALA A 140 13.97 30.02 -14.92
C ALA A 140 13.78 30.70 -16.29
N ILE A 141 12.80 30.25 -17.09
CA ILE A 141 12.46 30.90 -18.37
C ILE A 141 11.82 32.27 -18.14
N ILE A 142 10.95 32.40 -17.12
CA ILE A 142 10.28 33.67 -16.79
C ILE A 142 11.28 34.69 -16.21
N HIS A 143 12.31 34.23 -15.48
CA HIS A 143 13.30 35.09 -14.82
C HIS A 143 14.74 34.79 -15.27
N PRO A 144 15.12 35.11 -16.52
CA PRO A 144 16.41 34.71 -17.09
C PRO A 144 17.62 35.43 -16.49
N ASN A 145 17.43 36.59 -15.84
CA ASN A 145 18.51 37.34 -15.19
C ASN A 145 18.81 36.86 -13.76
N ASP A 146 18.03 35.93 -13.21
CA ASP A 146 18.29 35.34 -11.89
C ASP A 146 19.15 34.08 -12.04
N HIS A 147 20.47 34.27 -11.97
CA HIS A 147 21.46 33.20 -12.13
C HIS A 147 21.28 32.05 -11.13
N SER A 148 20.66 32.29 -9.97
CA SER A 148 20.42 31.26 -8.97
C SER A 148 19.38 30.24 -9.44
N ARG A 149 18.33 30.69 -10.14
CA ARG A 149 17.25 29.83 -10.67
C ARG A 149 17.71 29.03 -11.89
N THR A 150 18.51 29.64 -12.76
CA THR A 150 19.09 28.94 -13.91
C THR A 150 20.10 27.87 -13.48
N ALA A 151 20.88 28.12 -12.41
CA ALA A 151 21.79 27.13 -11.86
C ALA A 151 21.06 25.91 -11.27
N LYS A 152 19.90 26.13 -10.63
CA LYS A 152 19.07 25.07 -10.05
C LYS A 152 18.58 24.07 -11.10
N VAL A 153 18.14 24.56 -12.26
CA VAL A 153 17.67 23.73 -13.39
C VAL A 153 18.81 22.90 -13.99
N ARG A 154 20.03 23.46 -14.09
CA ARG A 154 21.20 22.74 -14.64
C ARG A 154 21.68 21.57 -13.78
N LEU A 155 21.27 21.51 -12.51
CA LEU A 155 21.61 20.43 -11.59
C LEU A 155 20.57 19.29 -11.63
N GLN A 156 19.47 19.46 -12.35
CA GLN A 156 18.45 18.43 -12.53
C GLN A 156 18.79 17.59 -13.77
N ASP A 157 18.69 16.26 -13.65
CA ASP A 157 18.92 15.29 -14.74
C ASP A 157 17.90 15.40 -15.90
N PHE A 158 16.99 16.38 -15.86
CA PHE A 158 15.95 16.57 -16.88
C PHE A 158 16.50 17.02 -18.25
N LEU A 159 17.74 17.53 -18.30
CA LEU A 159 18.37 18.08 -19.51
C LEU A 159 19.55 17.22 -20.04
N GLU A 160 19.84 16.06 -19.45
CA GLU A 160 20.73 15.03 -20.02
C GLU A 160 19.92 13.97 -20.78
#